data_AF-A0A839RV53-F1
#
_entry.id   AF-A0A839RV53-F1
#
_cell.length_a   1.000
_cell.length_b   1.000
_cell.length_c   1.000
_cell.angle_alpha   90.00
_cell.angle_beta   90.00
_cell.angle_gamma   90.00
#
_symmetry.space_group_name_H-M   'P 1'
#
loop_
_entity.id
_entity.type
_entity.pdbx_description
1 polymer ?
#
loop_
_entity_poly.entity_id
_entity_poly.type
_entity_poly.pdbx_seq_one_letter_code
_entity_poly.pdbx_strand_id
1 'polypeptide(L)'
;MPPWIRRHGKTAWARVLAPFVAAQWDADDIAEALRDYAIGHYVLSSPRNALGYLRSILNTFDLQDRPAAIIRAEAAARDTERRAKQEQLRTEWAARNASAAGENSPGRQAARQVIEEIKRRPKRWR
;
A
#
# COMPACT_ATOMS: atom_id res chain seq x y z
N MET A 1 13.37 -8.65 -11.71
CA MET A 1 14.77 -8.37 -11.33
C MET A 1 15.69 -8.73 -12.50
N PRO A 2 16.52 -7.80 -13.01
CA PRO A 2 17.36 -8.03 -14.19
C PRO A 2 18.31 -9.25 -14.07
N PRO A 3 18.50 -10.05 -15.15
CA PRO A 3 19.32 -11.27 -15.10
C PRO A 3 20.80 -11.06 -14.73
N TRP A 4 21.38 -9.90 -15.08
CA TRP A 4 22.77 -9.58 -14.79
C TRP A 4 23.07 -9.45 -13.29
N ILE A 5 22.07 -9.17 -12.47
CA ILE A 5 22.25 -9.06 -11.02
C ILE A 5 22.66 -10.42 -10.42
N ARG A 6 22.22 -11.53 -11.03
CA ARG A 6 22.53 -12.89 -10.58
C ARG A 6 23.92 -13.38 -10.98
N ARG A 7 24.64 -12.67 -11.86
CA ARG A 7 25.97 -13.08 -12.36
C ARG A 7 27.09 -12.89 -11.34
N HIS A 8 26.91 -12.03 -10.34
CA HIS A 8 27.91 -11.74 -9.31
C HIS A 8 27.54 -12.36 -7.96
N GLY A 9 28.56 -12.82 -7.23
CA GLY A 9 28.39 -13.39 -5.90
C GLY A 9 28.03 -12.35 -4.83
N LYS A 10 27.46 -12.83 -3.71
CA LYS A 10 26.99 -11.99 -2.58
C LYS A 10 28.06 -11.02 -2.07
N THR A 11 29.32 -11.45 -1.98
CA THR A 11 30.44 -10.61 -1.50
C THR A 11 30.73 -9.42 -2.41
N ALA A 12 30.59 -9.58 -3.73
CA ALA A 12 30.81 -8.50 -4.68
C ALA A 12 29.71 -7.43 -4.55
N TRP A 13 28.46 -7.86 -4.39
CA TRP A 13 27.33 -6.97 -4.13
C TRP A 13 27.44 -6.28 -2.77
N ALA A 14 27.85 -6.99 -1.73
CA ALA A 14 28.02 -6.43 -0.39
C ALA A 14 28.99 -5.24 -0.39
N ARG A 15 30.08 -5.29 -1.17
CA ARG A 15 31.02 -4.16 -1.31
C ARG A 15 30.40 -2.94 -1.99
N VAL A 16 29.57 -3.15 -3.00
CA VAL A 16 28.87 -2.05 -3.69
C VAL A 16 27.84 -1.40 -2.78
N LEU A 17 27.14 -2.20 -1.98
CA LEU A 17 26.05 -1.75 -1.11
C LEU A 17 26.51 -1.24 0.26
N ALA A 18 27.75 -1.53 0.69
CA ALA A 18 28.27 -1.13 1.99
C ALA A 18 28.08 0.36 2.34
N PRO A 19 28.29 1.32 1.42
CA PRO A 19 28.05 2.75 1.71
C PRO A 19 26.58 3.06 2.02
N PHE A 20 25.64 2.41 1.32
CA PHE A 20 24.20 2.60 1.50
C PHE A 20 23.74 1.99 2.83
N VAL A 21 24.27 0.82 3.18
CA VAL A 21 24.02 0.20 4.49
C VAL A 21 24.56 1.09 5.63
N ALA A 22 25.74 1.71 5.45
CA ALA A 22 26.26 2.68 6.40
C ALA A 22 25.36 3.93 6.53
N ALA A 23 24.68 4.31 5.44
CA ALA A 23 23.63 5.32 5.43
C ALA A 23 22.24 4.79 5.87
N GLN A 24 22.18 3.58 6.46
CA GLN A 24 20.96 2.95 6.96
C GLN A 24 19.89 2.66 5.89
N TRP A 25 20.31 2.46 4.64
CA TRP A 25 19.42 1.93 3.60
C TRP A 25 19.21 0.45 3.81
N ASP A 26 17.97 0.01 3.60
CA ASP A 26 17.62 -1.40 3.56
C ASP A 26 17.43 -1.92 2.11
N ALA A 27 17.03 -3.18 1.98
CA ALA A 27 16.80 -3.78 0.67
C ALA A 27 15.61 -3.15 -0.10
N ASP A 28 14.62 -2.63 0.62
CA ASP A 28 13.44 -1.99 0.02
C ASP A 28 13.82 -0.62 -0.53
N ASP A 29 14.67 0.15 0.17
CA ASP A 29 15.20 1.43 -0.30
C ASP A 29 15.95 1.27 -1.62
N ILE A 30 16.79 0.24 -1.72
CA ILE A 30 17.51 -0.10 -2.97
C ILE A 30 16.53 -0.50 -4.08
N ALA A 31 15.49 -1.28 -3.76
CA ALA A 31 14.50 -1.71 -4.73
C ALA A 31 13.61 -0.56 -5.22
N GLU A 32 13.29 0.41 -4.36
CA GLU A 32 12.55 1.61 -4.71
C GLU A 32 13.40 2.55 -5.55
N ALA A 33 14.65 2.84 -5.16
CA ALA A 33 15.56 3.66 -5.96
C ALA A 33 15.74 3.11 -7.39
N LEU A 34 15.85 1.78 -7.54
CA LEU A 34 15.90 1.15 -8.86
C LEU A 34 14.60 1.28 -9.65
N ARG A 35 13.43 1.23 -8.99
CA ARG A 35 12.14 1.43 -9.63
C ARG A 35 11.98 2.86 -10.10
N ASP A 36 12.29 3.82 -9.23
CA ASP A 36 12.22 5.24 -9.54
C ASP A 36 13.15 5.63 -10.70
N TYR A 37 14.40 5.16 -10.66
CA TYR A 37 15.34 5.35 -11.78
C TYR A 37 14.77 4.83 -13.11
N ALA A 38 14.11 3.66 -13.09
CA ALA A 38 13.55 3.03 -14.28
C ALA A 38 12.31 3.75 -14.86
N ILE A 39 11.66 4.64 -14.10
CA ILE A 39 10.56 5.48 -14.61
C ILE A 39 11.12 6.52 -15.58
N GLY A 40 12.26 7.12 -15.26
CA GLY A 40 12.89 8.18 -16.05
C GLY A 40 13.98 7.70 -17.02
N HIS A 41 14.48 6.48 -16.86
CA HIS A 41 15.67 6.01 -17.58
C HIS A 41 15.51 4.60 -18.14
N TYR A 42 16.13 4.39 -19.31
CA TYR A 42 16.28 3.06 -19.87
C TYR A 42 17.29 2.24 -19.06
N VAL A 43 16.85 1.10 -18.51
CA VAL A 43 17.70 0.18 -17.76
C VAL A 43 18.32 -0.85 -18.69
N LEU A 44 19.64 -0.96 -18.69
CA LEU A 44 20.35 -1.92 -19.52
C LEU A 44 20.01 -3.37 -19.12
N SER A 45 19.60 -4.16 -20.11
CA SER A 45 19.28 -5.58 -19.95
C SER A 45 20.54 -6.45 -19.76
N SER A 46 21.71 -5.99 -20.21
CA SER A 46 23.00 -6.67 -20.02
C SER A 46 24.18 -5.68 -20.00
N PRO A 47 24.43 -4.99 -18.87
CA PRO A 47 25.58 -4.10 -18.73
C PRO A 47 26.88 -4.92 -18.72
N ARG A 48 27.91 -4.43 -19.41
CA ARG A 48 29.26 -5.05 -19.42
C ARG A 48 29.89 -5.09 -18.02
N ASN A 49 29.65 -4.06 -17.22
CA ASN A 49 30.05 -4.00 -15.81
C ASN A 49 28.82 -3.78 -14.92
N ALA A 50 28.21 -4.88 -14.48
CA ALA A 50 27.00 -4.85 -13.65
C ALA A 50 27.19 -4.19 -12.28
N LEU A 51 28.32 -4.44 -11.61
CA LEU A 51 28.62 -3.86 -10.29
C LEU A 51 28.77 -2.34 -10.38
N GLY A 52 29.56 -1.87 -11.35
CA GLY A 52 29.75 -0.45 -11.60
C GLY A 52 28.47 0.25 -12.06
N TYR A 53 27.69 -0.42 -12.90
CA TYR A 53 26.41 0.11 -13.39
C TYR A 53 25.38 0.28 -12.27
N LEU A 54 25.22 -0.72 -11.40
CA LEU A 54 24.35 -0.57 -10.23
C LEU A 54 24.82 0.58 -9.35
N ARG A 55 26.13 0.66 -9.07
CA ARG A 55 26.70 1.75 -8.27
C ARG A 55 26.43 3.12 -8.89
N SER A 56 26.58 3.26 -10.21
CA SER A 56 26.31 4.54 -10.87
C SER A 56 24.84 4.95 -10.81
N ILE A 57 23.92 3.99 -10.90
CA ILE A 57 22.49 4.26 -10.70
C ILE A 57 22.25 4.72 -9.27
N LEU A 58 22.72 3.97 -8.27
CA LEU A 58 22.46 4.32 -6.88
C LEU A 58 23.10 5.66 -6.46
N ASN A 59 24.22 6.04 -7.08
CA ASN A 59 24.85 7.34 -6.87
C ASN A 59 24.05 8.54 -7.40
N THR A 60 22.98 8.34 -8.17
CA THR A 60 22.09 9.45 -8.57
C THR A 60 21.15 9.88 -7.45
N PHE A 61 21.03 9.06 -6.40
CA PHE A 61 20.17 9.31 -5.26
C PHE A 61 20.98 9.90 -4.10
N ASP A 62 20.36 10.79 -3.34
CA ASP A 62 20.95 11.28 -2.10
C ASP A 62 20.92 10.16 -1.04
N LEU A 63 22.07 9.86 -0.45
CA LEU A 63 22.20 8.85 0.60
C LEU A 63 21.38 9.16 1.85
N GLN A 64 21.04 10.42 2.10
CA GLN A 64 20.18 10.80 3.23
C GLN A 64 18.68 10.65 2.92
N ASP A 65 18.32 10.56 1.64
CA ASP A 65 16.95 10.46 1.17
C ASP A 65 16.57 8.99 0.96
N ARG A 66 16.03 8.34 2.00
CA ARG A 66 15.69 6.91 2.02
C ARG A 66 14.28 6.68 1.45
N PRO A 67 14.14 6.23 0.19
CA PRO A 67 12.85 6.32 -0.50
C PRO A 67 11.78 5.41 0.10
N ALA A 68 12.14 4.17 0.50
CA ALA A 68 11.19 3.24 1.07
C ALA A 68 10.84 3.61 2.52
N ALA A 69 11.78 4.20 3.27
CA ALA A 69 11.48 4.75 4.60
C ALA A 69 10.42 5.85 4.53
N ILE A 70 10.50 6.76 3.56
CA ILE A 70 9.51 7.82 3.33
C ILE A 70 8.16 7.22 2.96
N ILE A 71 8.12 6.31 1.98
CA ILE A 71 6.88 5.66 1.55
C ILE A 71 6.22 4.92 2.72
N ARG A 72 6.98 4.22 3.56
CA ARG A 72 6.45 3.54 4.75
C ARG A 72 5.91 4.52 5.78
N ALA A 73 6.59 5.64 6.02
CA ALA A 73 6.12 6.69 6.93
C ALA A 73 4.79 7.31 6.44
N GLU A 74 4.69 7.61 5.13
CA GLU A 74 3.45 8.09 4.52
C GLU A 74 2.32 7.06 4.62
N ALA A 75 2.61 5.79 4.33
CA ALA A 75 1.64 4.72 4.41
C ALA A 75 1.12 4.55 5.85
N ALA A 76 2.00 4.63 6.85
CA ALA A 76 1.63 4.59 8.26
C ALA A 76 0.74 5.78 8.64
N ALA A 77 1.07 7.00 8.19
CA ALA A 77 0.24 8.18 8.43
C ALA A 77 -1.16 8.06 7.79
N ARG A 78 -1.25 7.52 6.57
CA ARG A 78 -2.55 7.27 5.92
C ARG A 78 -3.37 6.18 6.61
N ASP A 79 -2.71 5.22 7.26
CA ASP A 79 -3.39 4.16 8.01
C ASP A 79 -3.94 4.69 9.35
N THR A 80 -3.20 5.56 10.05
CA THR A 80 -3.68 6.20 11.28
C THR A 80 -4.91 7.07 11.01
N GLU A 81 -4.90 7.87 9.94
CA GLU A 81 -6.06 8.66 9.50
C GLU A 81 -7.27 7.78 9.17
N ARG A 82 -7.04 6.67 8.43
CA ARG A 82 -8.11 5.72 8.10
C ARG A 82 -8.73 5.11 9.35
N ARG A 83 -7.92 4.70 10.32
CA ARG A 83 -8.40 4.13 11.59
C ARG A 83 -9.21 5.14 12.39
N ALA A 84 -8.76 6.38 12.48
CA ALA A 84 -9.50 7.45 13.17
C ALA A 84 -10.87 7.68 12.53
N LYS A 85 -10.94 7.72 11.18
CA LYS A 85 -12.20 7.87 10.45
C LYS A 85 -13.13 6.67 10.64
N GLN A 86 -12.60 5.45 10.65
CA GLN A 86 -13.40 4.26 10.92
C GLN A 86 -13.99 4.27 12.33
N GLU A 87 -13.24 4.74 13.33
CA GLU A 87 -13.74 4.82 14.70
C GLU A 87 -14.85 5.88 14.86
N GLN A 88 -14.70 7.03 14.19
CA GLN A 88 -15.76 8.04 14.11
C GLN A 88 -17.04 7.44 13.51
N LEU A 89 -16.93 6.75 12.36
CA LEU A 89 -18.07 6.10 11.72
C LEU A 89 -18.71 5.03 12.61
N ARG A 90 -17.92 4.26 13.36
CA ARG A 90 -18.44 3.27 14.32
C ARG A 90 -19.22 3.93 15.45
N THR A 91 -18.69 5.02 16.00
CA THR A 91 -19.35 5.76 17.08
C THR A 91 -20.64 6.41 16.57
N GLU A 92 -20.62 7.03 15.39
CA GLU A 92 -21.82 7.58 14.75
C GLU A 92 -22.86 6.49 14.50
N TRP A 93 -22.45 5.33 14.01
CA TRP A 93 -23.36 4.21 13.74
C TRP A 93 -23.95 3.64 15.03
N ALA A 94 -23.14 3.50 16.08
CA ALA A 94 -23.60 3.10 17.41
C ALA A 94 -24.60 4.10 17.99
N ALA A 95 -24.33 5.41 17.89
CA ALA A 95 -25.23 6.46 18.36
C ALA A 95 -26.56 6.48 17.58
N ARG A 96 -26.52 6.30 16.26
CA ARG A 96 -27.71 6.17 15.40
C ARG A 96 -28.52 4.94 15.76
N ASN A 97 -27.86 3.81 16.00
CA ASN A 97 -28.53 2.57 16.42
C ASN A 97 -29.14 2.67 17.82
N ALA A 98 -28.45 3.32 18.76
CA ALA A 98 -28.98 3.58 20.10
C ALA A 98 -30.21 4.52 20.06
N SER A 99 -30.24 5.45 19.11
CA SER A 99 -31.36 6.36 18.87
C SER A 99 -32.45 5.77 17.97
N ALA A 100 -32.29 4.51 17.53
CA ALA A 100 -33.25 3.90 16.63
C ALA A 100 -34.57 3.59 17.36
N ALA A 101 -35.68 3.81 16.66
CA ALA A 101 -37.00 3.48 17.18
C ALA A 101 -37.05 2.01 17.61
N GLY A 102 -37.61 1.75 18.80
CA GLY A 102 -37.69 0.42 19.39
C GLY A 102 -38.33 -0.62 18.47
N GLU A 103 -38.11 -1.89 18.74
CA GLU A 103 -38.50 -3.00 17.86
C GLU A 103 -39.99 -3.03 17.50
N ASN A 104 -40.84 -2.57 18.43
CA ASN A 104 -42.30 -2.48 18.26
C ASN A 104 -42.79 -1.10 17.79
N SER A 105 -41.90 -0.22 17.33
CA SER A 105 -42.31 1.09 16.83
C SER A 105 -43.23 0.95 15.59
N PRO A 106 -44.29 1.79 15.48
CA PRO A 106 -45.23 1.72 14.37
C PRO A 106 -44.56 1.75 12.99
N GLY A 107 -43.50 2.54 12.84
CA GLY A 107 -42.72 2.63 11.60
C GLY A 107 -41.98 1.32 11.23
N ARG A 108 -41.39 0.62 12.21
CA ARG A 108 -40.73 -0.67 11.95
C ARG A 108 -41.73 -1.78 11.65
N GLN A 109 -42.89 -1.76 12.30
CA GLN A 109 -43.97 -2.72 12.03
C GLN A 109 -44.52 -2.54 10.61
N ALA A 110 -44.77 -1.31 10.19
CA ALA A 110 -45.20 -1.00 8.81
C ALA A 110 -44.16 -1.48 7.78
N ALA A 111 -42.87 -1.24 8.01
CA ALA A 111 -41.81 -1.72 7.12
C ALA A 111 -41.74 -3.26 7.03
N ARG A 112 -41.92 -3.97 8.15
CA ARG A 112 -41.98 -5.45 8.17
C ARG A 112 -43.17 -5.96 7.34
N GLN A 113 -44.34 -5.34 7.46
CA GLN A 113 -45.52 -5.72 6.70
C GLN A 113 -45.30 -5.55 5.19
N VAL A 114 -44.69 -4.45 4.76
CA VAL A 114 -44.37 -4.21 3.33
C VAL A 114 -43.37 -5.25 2.79
N ILE A 115 -42.35 -5.61 3.57
CA ILE A 115 -41.39 -6.66 3.17
C ILE A 115 -42.09 -8.00 2.99
N GLU A 116 -42.99 -8.37 3.92
CA GLU A 116 -43.76 -9.60 3.82
C GLU A 116 -44.73 -9.58 2.62
N GLU A 117 -45.34 -8.43 2.31
CA GLU A 117 -46.14 -8.27 1.10
C GLU A 117 -45.31 -8.48 -0.17
N ILE A 118 -44.11 -7.90 -0.24
CA ILE A 118 -43.19 -8.05 -1.38
C ILE A 118 -42.76 -9.52 -1.54
N LYS A 119 -42.44 -10.23 -0.44
CA LYS A 119 -42.11 -11.66 -0.48
C LYS A 119 -43.26 -12.52 -0.99
N ARG A 120 -44.50 -12.15 -0.65
CA ARG A 120 -45.72 -12.85 -1.09
C ARG A 120 -46.09 -12.55 -2.54
N ARG A 121 -45.54 -11.50 -3.16
CA ARG A 121 -45.79 -11.21 -4.58
C ARG A 121 -45.08 -12.24 -5.45
N PRO A 122 -45.81 -12.96 -6.33
CA PRO A 122 -45.18 -13.90 -7.25
C PRO A 122 -44.25 -13.15 -8.21
N LYS A 123 -43.04 -13.70 -8.40
CA LYS A 123 -42.01 -13.14 -9.29
C LYS A 123 -42.52 -13.18 -10.74
N ARG A 124 -43.11 -12.07 -11.20
CA ARG A 124 -43.52 -11.90 -12.60
C ARG A 124 -42.27 -11.71 -13.45
N TRP A 125 -41.87 -12.75 -14.14
CA TRP A 125 -40.94 -12.63 -15.27
C TRP A 125 -41.69 -12.01 -16.45
N ARG A 126 -41.14 -10.93 -17.01
CA ARG A 126 -41.57 -10.34 -18.29
C ARG A 126 -40.57 -10.74 -19.37
#